data_AF-U7NWG6-F1
#
_entry.id   AF-U7NWG6-F1
#
_cell.length_a   1.000
_cell.length_b   1.000
_cell.length_c   1.000
_cell.angle_alpha   90.00
_cell.angle_beta   90.00
_cell.angle_gamma   90.00
#
_symmetry.space_group_name_H-M   'P 1'
#
loop_
_entity.id
_entity.type
_entity.pdbx_description
1 polymer ?
#
loop_
_entity_poly.entity_id
_entity_poly.type
_entity_poly.pdbx_seq_one_letter_code
_entity_poly.pdbx_strand_id
1 'polypeptide(L)'
;MKTKAGLLNALNEEIKRLQILADKIEASEEPDLRPISDLATVLRVRREGLDLSVIDVSDLAGLSPNTYRVMETGAGNPTITTLTGIGKVLNFDVWLELK
;
A
#
# COMPACT_ATOMS: atom_id res chain seq x y z
N MET A 1 18.91 -9.32 -36.73
CA MET A 1 19.18 -7.87 -36.52
C MET A 1 17.90 -7.24 -35.99
N LYS A 2 17.91 -6.64 -34.80
CA LYS A 2 16.70 -6.00 -34.25
C LYS A 2 16.46 -4.71 -35.04
N THR A 3 15.48 -4.71 -35.94
CA THR A 3 15.13 -3.51 -36.71
C THR A 3 14.51 -2.47 -35.78
N LYS A 4 14.65 -1.19 -36.10
CA LYS A 4 14.00 -0.11 -35.32
C LYS A 4 12.50 -0.35 -35.18
N ALA A 5 11.85 -0.84 -36.24
CA ALA A 5 10.44 -1.20 -36.24
C ALA A 5 10.14 -2.40 -35.31
N GLY A 6 10.99 -3.43 -35.31
CA GLY A 6 10.84 -4.59 -34.42
C GLY A 6 11.02 -4.22 -32.95
N LEU A 7 11.95 -3.30 -32.64
CA LEU A 7 12.14 -2.77 -31.29
C LEU A 7 10.94 -1.94 -30.83
N LEU A 8 10.41 -1.08 -31.70
CA LEU A 8 9.24 -0.26 -31.40
C LEU A 8 8.00 -1.13 -31.13
N ASN A 9 7.77 -2.17 -31.94
CA ASN A 9 6.67 -3.10 -31.72
C ASN A 9 6.82 -3.86 -30.40
N ALA A 10 8.01 -4.36 -30.10
CA ALA A 10 8.26 -5.05 -28.82
C ALA A 10 8.02 -4.13 -27.62
N LEU A 11 8.45 -2.87 -27.70
CA LEU A 11 8.22 -1.89 -26.64
C LEU A 11 6.72 -1.59 -26.46
N ASN A 12 5.98 -1.41 -27.54
CA ASN A 12 4.54 -1.16 -27.47
C ASN A 12 3.76 -2.33 -26.87
N GLU A 13 4.13 -3.57 -27.19
CA GLU A 13 3.51 -4.76 -26.58
C GLU A 13 3.85 -4.87 -25.09
N GLU A 14 5.07 -4.53 -24.69
CA GLU A 14 5.44 -4.51 -23.27
C GLU A 14 4.70 -3.40 -22.50
N ILE A 15 4.53 -2.21 -23.09
CA ILE A 15 3.72 -1.13 -22.49
C ILE A 15 2.29 -1.61 -22.24
N LYS A 16 1.64 -2.26 -23.22
CA LYS A 16 0.29 -2.82 -23.04
C LYS A 16 0.24 -3.87 -21.94
N ARG A 17 1.24 -4.75 -21.87
CA ARG A 17 1.33 -5.78 -20.83
C ARG A 17 1.41 -5.15 -19.44
N LEU A 18 2.24 -4.11 -19.28
CA LEU A 18 2.38 -3.39 -18.03
C LEU A 18 1.09 -2.66 -17.65
N GLN A 19 0.38 -2.06 -18.61
CA GLN A 19 -0.93 -1.45 -18.38
C GLN A 19 -1.94 -2.48 -17.86
N ILE A 20 -2.06 -3.65 -18.51
CA ILE A 20 -2.95 -4.73 -18.06
C ILE A 20 -2.59 -5.22 -16.65
N LEU A 21 -1.29 -5.29 -16.33
CA LEU A 21 -0.86 -5.70 -15.00
C LEU A 21 -1.22 -4.66 -13.94
N ALA A 22 -1.04 -3.37 -14.24
CA ALA A 22 -1.46 -2.28 -13.36
C ALA A 22 -2.97 -2.32 -13.13
N ASP A 23 -3.77 -2.44 -14.19
CA ASP A 23 -5.23 -2.54 -14.10
C ASP A 23 -5.66 -3.73 -13.23
N LYS A 24 -4.98 -4.89 -13.35
CA LYS A 24 -5.24 -6.06 -12.51
C LYS A 24 -4.88 -5.85 -11.05
N ILE A 25 -3.80 -5.15 -10.76
CA ILE A 25 -3.38 -4.85 -9.38
C ILE A 25 -4.35 -3.84 -8.77
N GLU A 26 -4.74 -2.81 -9.51
CA GLU A 26 -5.72 -1.82 -9.06
C GLU A 26 -7.13 -2.41 -8.88
N ALA A 27 -7.53 -3.35 -9.74
CA ALA A 27 -8.80 -4.06 -9.63
C ALA A 27 -8.75 -5.33 -8.77
N SER A 28 -7.61 -5.63 -8.13
CA SER A 28 -7.48 -6.81 -7.28
C SER A 28 -8.24 -6.59 -5.97
N GLU A 29 -9.42 -7.19 -5.87
CA GLU A 29 -10.20 -7.23 -4.63
C GLU A 29 -9.70 -8.31 -3.65
N GLU A 30 -8.66 -9.07 -4.00
CA GLU A 30 -8.10 -10.09 -3.09
C GLU A 30 -7.48 -9.41 -1.85
N PRO A 31 -8.06 -9.63 -0.66
CA PRO A 31 -7.57 -9.01 0.55
C PRO A 31 -6.23 -9.61 0.95
N ASP A 32 -5.38 -8.77 1.55
CA ASP A 32 -4.17 -9.25 2.20
C ASP A 32 -4.52 -10.05 3.46
N LEU A 33 -4.46 -11.37 3.37
CA LEU A 33 -4.79 -12.31 4.45
C LEU A 33 -3.64 -12.52 5.43
N ARG A 34 -2.61 -11.65 5.45
CA ARG A 34 -1.57 -11.72 6.47
C ARG A 34 -2.17 -11.60 7.88
N PRO A 35 -1.64 -12.34 8.87
CA PRO A 35 -2.11 -12.23 10.24
C PRO A 35 -1.97 -10.79 10.77
N ILE A 36 -2.85 -10.39 11.68
CA ILE A 36 -2.82 -9.05 12.30
C ILE A 36 -1.49 -8.76 13.03
N SER A 37 -0.74 -9.80 13.42
CA SER A 37 0.62 -9.65 13.99
C SER A 37 1.58 -8.92 13.05
N ASP A 38 1.33 -8.97 11.74
CA ASP A 38 2.20 -8.38 10.73
C ASP A 38 1.85 -6.92 10.45
N LEU A 39 0.73 -6.41 10.98
CA LEU A 39 0.20 -5.06 10.72
C LEU A 39 1.26 -3.98 10.89
N ALA A 40 2.05 -4.05 11.97
CA ALA A 40 3.11 -3.11 12.27
C ALA A 40 4.16 -3.02 11.12
N THR A 41 4.54 -4.18 10.58
CA THR A 41 5.46 -4.29 9.44
C THR A 41 4.81 -3.80 8.15
N VAL A 42 3.53 -4.15 7.92
CA VAL A 42 2.77 -3.72 6.74
C VAL A 42 2.70 -2.19 6.66
N LEU A 43 2.33 -1.53 7.76
CA LEU A 43 2.23 -0.07 7.84
C LEU A 43 3.57 0.60 7.50
N ARG A 44 4.67 0.11 8.08
CA ARG A 44 6.01 0.63 7.82
C ARG A 44 6.40 0.49 6.36
N VAL A 45 6.31 -0.73 5.82
CA VAL A 45 6.70 -1.02 4.42
C VAL A 45 5.87 -0.20 3.45
N ARG A 46 4.56 -0.07 3.70
CA ARG A 46 3.68 0.74 2.84
C ARG A 46 4.03 2.21 2.90
N ARG A 47 4.25 2.78 4.10
CA ARG A 47 4.69 4.17 4.26
C ARG A 47 6.00 4.44 3.52
N GLU A 48 6.99 3.58 3.71
CA GLU A 48 8.29 3.70 3.04
C GLU A 48 8.18 3.54 1.52
N GLY A 49 7.31 2.63 1.05
CA GLY A 49 7.01 2.46 -0.37
C GLY A 49 6.31 3.66 -1.02
N LEU A 50 5.68 4.53 -0.23
CA LEU A 50 5.07 5.79 -0.67
C LEU A 50 6.00 7.01 -0.46
N ASP A 51 7.23 6.79 0.00
CA ASP A 51 8.21 7.84 0.33
C ASP A 51 7.70 8.86 1.36
N LEU A 52 6.90 8.39 2.32
CA LEU A 52 6.34 9.23 3.38
C LEU A 52 7.13 9.09 4.68
N SER A 53 7.36 10.21 5.37
CA SER A 53 7.86 10.20 6.73
C SER A 53 6.74 9.88 7.73
N VAL A 54 7.11 9.53 8.96
CA VAL A 54 6.15 9.35 10.06
C VAL A 54 5.34 10.64 10.30
N ILE A 55 5.97 11.80 10.11
CA ILE A 55 5.31 13.10 10.30
C ILE A 55 4.25 13.29 9.22
N ASP A 56 4.60 13.03 7.95
CA ASP A 56 3.66 13.20 6.82
C ASP A 56 2.40 12.35 7.01
N VAL A 57 2.57 11.07 7.36
CA VAL A 57 1.40 10.20 7.59
C VAL A 57 0.57 10.66 8.78
N SER A 58 1.23 11.12 9.84
CA SER A 58 0.55 11.57 11.06
C SER A 58 -0.25 12.84 10.79
N ASP A 59 0.33 13.82 10.10
CA ASP A 59 -0.34 15.07 9.74
C ASP A 59 -1.53 14.82 8.81
N LEU A 60 -1.35 13.98 7.78
CA LEU A 60 -2.41 13.62 6.83
C LEU A 60 -3.53 12.79 7.49
N ALA A 61 -3.20 11.96 8.48
CA ALA A 61 -4.19 11.16 9.20
C ALA A 61 -4.82 11.88 10.41
N GLY A 62 -4.35 13.08 10.76
CA GLY A 62 -4.80 13.83 11.94
C GLY A 62 -4.39 13.17 13.27
N LEU A 63 -3.23 12.53 13.32
CA LEU A 63 -2.69 11.81 14.47
C LEU A 63 -1.41 12.49 14.99
N SER A 64 -1.03 12.17 16.23
CA SER A 64 0.31 12.54 16.69
C SER A 64 1.38 11.63 16.07
N PRO A 65 2.60 12.14 15.78
CA PRO A 65 3.72 11.32 15.32
C PRO A 65 4.06 10.14 16.23
N ASN A 66 3.87 10.32 17.55
CA ASN A 66 4.08 9.25 18.52
C ASN A 66 3.01 8.15 18.38
N THR A 67 1.75 8.53 18.19
CA THR A 67 0.62 7.61 18.00
C THR A 67 0.85 6.73 16.77
N TYR A 68 1.30 7.28 15.65
CA TYR A 68 1.61 6.49 14.47
C TYR A 68 2.84 5.59 14.70
N ARG A 69 3.90 6.11 15.33
CA ARG A 69 5.12 5.35 15.61
C ARG A 69 4.87 4.11 16.47
N VAL A 70 4.01 4.19 17.49
CA VAL A 70 3.69 3.02 18.34
C VAL A 70 2.92 1.93 17.58
N MET A 71 2.22 2.27 16.50
CA MET A 71 1.57 1.28 15.63
C MET A 71 2.60 0.53 14.79
N GLU A 72 3.58 1.23 14.22
CA GLU A 72 4.66 0.58 13.46
C GLU A 72 5.56 -0.30 14.34
N THR A 73 5.63 -0.07 15.65
CA THR A 73 6.36 -0.95 16.58
C THR A 73 5.51 -2.09 17.13
N GLY A 74 4.21 -2.15 16.81
CA GLY A 74 3.28 -3.16 17.35
C GLY A 74 2.94 -2.97 18.83
N ALA A 75 3.38 -1.87 19.46
CA ALA A 75 3.08 -1.56 20.85
C ALA A 75 1.71 -0.87 21.02
N GLY A 76 1.13 -0.37 19.93
CA GLY A 76 -0.19 0.26 19.91
C GLY A 76 -1.33 -0.74 19.71
N ASN A 77 -2.50 -0.39 20.25
CA ASN A 77 -3.77 -1.05 19.95
C ASN A 77 -4.72 -0.06 19.25
N PRO A 78 -4.53 0.20 17.94
CA PRO A 78 -5.30 1.20 17.22
C PRO A 78 -6.76 0.79 17.08
N THR A 79 -7.67 1.76 17.15
CA THR A 79 -9.08 1.51 16.83
C THR A 79 -9.26 1.28 15.33
N ILE A 80 -10.34 0.61 14.92
CA ILE A 80 -10.69 0.47 13.49
C ILE A 80 -10.77 1.85 12.82
N THR A 81 -11.41 2.84 13.46
CA THR A 81 -11.49 4.21 12.94
C THR A 81 -10.12 4.82 12.67
N THR A 82 -9.16 4.58 13.57
CA THR A 82 -7.77 5.04 13.41
C THR A 82 -7.10 4.34 12.23
N LEU A 83 -7.28 3.02 12.09
CA LEU A 83 -6.74 2.26 10.97
C LEU A 83 -7.35 2.69 9.64
N THR A 84 -8.65 2.98 9.58
CA THR A 84 -9.30 3.53 8.39
C THR A 84 -8.77 4.92 8.03
N GLY A 85 -8.48 5.77 9.02
CA GLY A 85 -7.85 7.07 8.80
C GLY A 85 -6.47 6.96 8.16
N ILE A 86 -5.63 6.07 8.69
CA ILE A 86 -4.31 5.76 8.15
C ILE A 86 -4.43 5.09 6.76
N GLY A 87 -5.41 4.20 6.58
CA GLY A 87 -5.68 3.51 5.33
C GLY A 87 -5.92 4.47 4.16
N LYS A 88 -6.63 5.58 4.39
CA LYS A 88 -6.81 6.63 3.38
C LYS A 88 -5.50 7.31 2.95
N VAL A 89 -4.54 7.42 3.86
CA VAL A 89 -3.23 8.04 3.57
C VAL A 89 -2.30 7.04 2.90
N LEU A 90 -2.29 5.79 3.37
CA LEU A 90 -1.42 4.73 2.89
C LEU A 90 -2.04 3.90 1.74
N ASN A 91 -3.21 4.31 1.27
CA ASN A 91 -3.97 3.68 0.19
C ASN A 91 -4.16 2.17 0.43
N PHE A 92 -4.80 1.83 1.55
CA PHE A 92 -5.29 0.48 1.84
C PHE A 92 -6.61 0.54 2.61
N ASP A 93 -7.41 -0.52 2.49
CA ASP A 93 -8.63 -0.71 3.26
C ASP A 93 -8.47 -1.85 4.28
N VAL A 94 -9.25 -1.77 5.37
CA VAL A 94 -9.28 -2.80 6.41
C VAL A 94 -10.46 -3.71 6.16
N TRP A 95 -10.21 -5.01 6.01
CA TRP A 95 -11.24 -6.04 5.91
C TRP A 95 -11.35 -6.84 7.21
N LEU A 96 -12.57 -7.22 7.60
CA LEU A 96 -12.83 -8.13 8.73
C LEU A 96 -13.52 -9.38 8.19
N GLU A 97 -12.86 -10.53 8.33
CA GLU A 97 -13.45 -11.83 8.02
C GLU A 97 -13.98 -12.47 9.30
N LEU A 98 -15.27 -12.82 9.31
CA LEU A 98 -15.91 -13.55 10.39
C LEU A 98 -15.85 -15.05 10.09
N LYS A 99 -15.55 -15.86 11.11
CA LYS A 99 -15.59 -17.33 11.02
C LYS A 99 -17.01 -17.87 11.10
#